data_AF-A0A1E1F4A2-F1
#
_entry.id   AF-A0A1E1F4A2-F1
#
_cell.length_a   1.000
_cell.length_b   1.000
_cell.length_c   1.000
_cell.angle_alpha   90.00
_cell.angle_beta   90.00
_cell.angle_gamma   90.00
#
_symmetry.space_group_name_H-M   'P 1'
#
loop_
_entity.id
_entity.type
_entity.pdbx_description
1 polymer ?
#
loop_
_entity_poly.entity_id
_entity_poly.type
_entity_poly.pdbx_seq_one_letter_code
_entity_poly.pdbx_strand_id
1 'polypeptide(L)'
;MFEPAPIVLRRDPNGLLRPDLREMLHALLDAAGSNVIEPVAEMPDPSPADAFGDLMAGARSFELAPGVLLADHLWDHAGDYRRGALAERLRATAEQRGKHLPGFLAVYATSIRTPLAYGPHRMPLRVAEDIAVPAGIGGPYLVLVSCRLLPNHRAEAVCGFAQPILSGRGFVPVFSDLERDIFEGLIGLQVALDAHGLDCTITRVLPPASSMAEHDIHVAIGRGDVVVRELRLAVRADCAASDDAADSHGSVYVIKSDNWVSGDFLRWLEQAILGKKMADFPLG
;
A
#
# COMPACT_ATOMS: atom_id res chain seq x y z
N MET A 1 -10.39 -7.60 -23.46
CA MET A 1 -10.16 -8.80 -22.63
C MET A 1 -8.77 -8.61 -22.05
N PHE A 2 -8.64 -8.27 -20.78
CA PHE A 2 -7.35 -8.10 -20.12
C PHE A 2 -6.79 -9.49 -19.79
N GLU A 3 -5.56 -9.76 -20.23
CA GLU A 3 -4.87 -11.01 -19.93
C GLU A 3 -4.20 -10.88 -18.56
N PRO A 4 -4.45 -11.78 -17.60
CA PRO A 4 -3.92 -11.64 -16.24
C PRO A 4 -2.41 -11.88 -16.21
N ALA A 5 -1.69 -11.07 -15.42
CA ALA A 5 -0.25 -11.15 -15.27
C ALA A 5 0.16 -12.35 -14.37
N PRO A 6 1.20 -13.12 -14.71
CA PRO A 6 1.65 -14.23 -13.89
C PRO A 6 2.37 -13.74 -12.63
N ILE A 7 2.05 -14.34 -11.48
CA ILE A 7 2.81 -14.13 -10.24
C ILE A 7 4.05 -15.01 -10.25
N VAL A 8 5.22 -14.40 -10.05
CA VAL A 8 6.49 -15.14 -9.98
C VAL A 8 6.58 -15.86 -8.63
N LEU A 9 6.37 -17.18 -8.66
CA LEU A 9 6.58 -18.06 -7.51
C LEU A 9 8.04 -18.54 -7.49
N ARG A 10 8.79 -18.20 -6.43
CA ARG A 10 10.15 -18.70 -6.22
C ARG A 10 10.11 -20.03 -5.48
N ARG A 11 11.03 -20.96 -5.76
CA ARG A 11 11.19 -22.17 -4.95
C ARG A 11 12.00 -21.84 -3.70
N ASP A 12 11.50 -22.21 -2.54
CA ASP A 12 12.25 -22.16 -1.29
C ASP A 12 13.24 -23.37 -1.19
N PRO A 13 14.14 -23.39 -0.20
CA PRO A 13 15.11 -24.47 -0.01
C PRO A 13 14.47 -25.85 0.21
N ASN A 14 13.19 -25.90 0.59
CA ASN A 14 12.41 -27.12 0.80
C ASN A 14 11.61 -27.53 -0.47
N GLY A 15 11.80 -26.82 -1.59
CA GLY A 15 11.13 -27.08 -2.86
C GLY A 15 9.68 -26.58 -2.93
N LEU A 16 9.20 -25.83 -1.93
CA LEU A 16 7.87 -25.23 -1.92
C LEU A 16 7.89 -23.90 -2.70
N LEU A 17 6.82 -23.65 -3.45
CA LEU A 17 6.65 -22.38 -4.16
C LEU A 17 6.22 -21.29 -3.16
N ARG A 18 7.07 -20.28 -2.97
CA ARG A 18 6.78 -19.08 -2.19
C ARG A 18 6.89 -17.83 -3.08
N PRO A 19 5.83 -17.00 -3.18
CA PRO A 19 5.98 -15.69 -3.77
C PRO A 19 6.80 -14.78 -2.86
N ASP A 20 7.41 -13.76 -3.46
CA ASP A 20 7.87 -12.61 -2.68
C ASP A 20 6.62 -11.83 -2.23
N LEU A 21 6.26 -11.97 -0.95
CA LEU A 21 5.04 -11.38 -0.40
C LEU A 21 5.04 -9.86 -0.44
N ARG A 22 6.21 -9.22 -0.44
CA ARG A 22 6.32 -7.77 -0.57
C ARG A 22 5.96 -7.34 -1.98
N GLU A 23 6.64 -7.90 -2.98
CA GLU A 23 6.38 -7.59 -4.40
C GLU A 23 4.92 -7.87 -4.76
N MET A 24 4.38 -8.99 -4.28
CA MET A 24 3.00 -9.37 -4.51
C MET A 24 2.01 -8.40 -3.85
N LEU A 25 2.25 -7.98 -2.60
CA LEU A 25 1.36 -7.03 -1.93
C LEU A 25 1.41 -5.65 -2.61
N HIS A 26 2.58 -5.17 -3.02
CA HIS A 26 2.69 -3.91 -3.75
C HIS A 26 1.98 -3.96 -5.09
N ALA A 27 2.13 -5.06 -5.85
CA ALA A 27 1.40 -5.25 -7.11
C ALA A 27 -0.12 -5.29 -6.89
N LEU A 28 -0.58 -5.89 -5.78
CA LEU A 28 -2.01 -5.90 -5.44
C LEU A 28 -2.53 -4.51 -5.09
N LEU A 29 -1.78 -3.75 -4.29
CA LEU A 29 -2.15 -2.38 -3.92
C LEU A 29 -2.22 -1.46 -5.15
N ASP A 30 -1.27 -1.60 -6.09
CA ASP A 30 -1.28 -0.87 -7.36
C ASP A 30 -2.49 -1.27 -8.23
N ALA A 31 -2.73 -2.57 -8.41
CA ALA A 31 -3.86 -3.06 -9.20
C ALA A 31 -5.23 -2.71 -8.58
N ALA A 32 -5.28 -2.51 -7.26
CA ALA A 32 -6.45 -2.06 -6.52
C ALA A 32 -6.64 -0.53 -6.57
N GLY A 33 -5.71 0.21 -7.18
CA GLY A 33 -5.72 1.68 -7.13
C GLY A 33 -5.51 2.25 -5.72
N SER A 34 -5.06 1.44 -4.76
CA SER A 34 -4.88 1.87 -3.37
C SER A 34 -3.79 2.92 -3.20
N ASN A 35 -2.97 3.13 -4.23
CA ASN A 35 -1.99 4.20 -4.31
C ASN A 35 -2.58 5.55 -4.77
N VAL A 36 -3.88 5.65 -5.00
CA VAL A 36 -4.57 6.88 -5.36
C VAL A 36 -5.58 7.24 -4.27
N ILE A 37 -5.57 8.49 -3.82
CA ILE A 37 -6.59 9.08 -2.96
C ILE A 37 -7.39 10.03 -3.86
N GLU A 38 -8.60 9.61 -4.19
CA GLU A 38 -9.52 10.36 -5.05
C GLU A 38 -10.10 11.59 -4.34
N PRO A 39 -10.56 12.61 -5.10
CA PRO A 39 -11.20 13.80 -4.54
C PRO A 39 -12.34 13.49 -3.57
N VAL A 40 -12.54 14.35 -2.57
CA VAL A 40 -13.58 14.17 -1.53
C VAL A 40 -14.98 14.03 -2.14
N ALA A 41 -15.27 14.77 -3.22
CA ALA A 41 -16.53 14.69 -3.94
C ALA A 41 -16.81 13.29 -4.54
N GLU A 42 -15.76 12.54 -4.88
CA GLU A 42 -15.87 11.20 -5.46
C GLU A 42 -15.94 10.11 -4.38
N MET A 43 -15.31 10.34 -3.22
CA MET A 43 -15.26 9.35 -2.14
C MET A 43 -15.44 9.96 -0.74
N PRO A 44 -16.68 10.36 -0.37
CA PRO A 44 -16.90 11.13 0.85
C PRO A 44 -16.71 10.36 2.17
N ASP A 45 -16.71 9.02 2.15
CA ASP A 45 -16.55 8.21 3.38
C ASP A 45 -16.08 6.77 3.10
N PRO A 46 -14.82 6.54 2.68
CA PRO A 46 -14.33 5.20 2.32
C PRO A 46 -14.41 4.25 3.52
N SER A 47 -14.93 3.04 3.36
CA SER A 47 -14.99 2.06 4.44
C SER A 47 -13.87 1.01 4.33
N PRO A 48 -13.48 0.35 5.44
CA PRO A 48 -12.55 -0.77 5.36
C PRO A 48 -13.03 -1.91 4.45
N ALA A 49 -14.34 -2.09 4.31
CA ALA A 49 -14.91 -3.10 3.44
C ALA A 49 -14.69 -2.75 1.95
N ASP A 50 -14.77 -1.47 1.60
CA ASP A 50 -14.50 -1.00 0.23
C ASP A 50 -13.02 -1.22 -0.11
N ALA A 51 -12.11 -0.82 0.78
CA ALA A 51 -10.67 -1.02 0.58
C ALA A 51 -10.29 -2.51 0.40
N PHE A 52 -10.93 -3.43 1.15
CA PHE A 52 -10.75 -4.87 0.89
C PHE A 52 -11.42 -5.31 -0.42
N GLY A 53 -12.61 -4.78 -0.74
CA GLY A 53 -13.30 -5.04 -2.00
C GLY A 53 -12.44 -4.71 -3.21
N ASP A 54 -11.80 -3.54 -3.21
CA ASP A 54 -10.90 -3.08 -4.26
C ASP A 54 -9.65 -3.95 -4.35
N LEU A 55 -9.06 -4.33 -3.21
CA LEU A 55 -7.94 -5.26 -3.15
C LEU A 55 -8.30 -6.62 -3.78
N MET A 56 -9.49 -7.14 -3.47
CA MET A 56 -10.00 -8.40 -4.01
C MET A 56 -10.36 -8.29 -5.50
N ALA A 57 -10.80 -7.13 -5.97
CA ALA A 57 -11.02 -6.85 -7.38
C ALA A 57 -9.69 -6.81 -8.15
N GLY A 58 -8.68 -6.12 -7.62
CA GLY A 58 -7.33 -6.03 -8.19
C GLY A 58 -6.64 -7.40 -8.30
N ALA A 59 -6.92 -8.32 -7.36
CA ALA A 59 -6.40 -9.69 -7.40
C ALA A 59 -6.83 -10.49 -8.66
N ARG A 60 -7.89 -10.08 -9.36
CA ARG A 60 -8.35 -10.72 -10.60
C ARG A 60 -7.41 -10.46 -11.79
N SER A 61 -6.57 -9.44 -11.68
CA SER A 61 -5.56 -9.09 -12.69
C SER A 61 -4.36 -10.04 -12.68
N PHE A 62 -4.32 -11.02 -11.77
CA PHE A 62 -3.18 -11.91 -11.59
C PHE A 62 -3.55 -13.38 -11.64
N GLU A 63 -2.63 -14.19 -12.19
CA GLU A 63 -2.68 -15.65 -12.15
C GLU A 63 -1.61 -16.22 -11.22
N LEU A 64 -2.01 -17.16 -10.37
CA LEU A 64 -1.12 -17.93 -9.50
C LEU A 64 -0.46 -19.09 -10.25
N ALA A 65 -1.20 -19.66 -11.20
CA ALA A 65 -0.77 -20.70 -12.14
C ALA A 65 -1.67 -20.59 -13.37
N PRO A 66 -1.30 -21.19 -14.53
CA PRO A 66 -2.08 -21.08 -15.75
C PRO A 66 -3.58 -21.40 -15.56
N GLY A 67 -4.43 -20.39 -15.73
CA GLY A 67 -5.88 -20.45 -15.55
C GLY A 67 -6.35 -20.65 -14.11
N VAL A 68 -5.53 -20.28 -13.11
CA VAL A 68 -5.90 -20.19 -11.69
C VAL A 68 -5.66 -18.76 -11.26
N LEU A 69 -6.75 -17.98 -11.13
CA LEU A 69 -6.68 -16.60 -10.70
C LEU A 69 -6.21 -16.51 -9.26
N LEU A 70 -5.46 -15.45 -8.93
CA LEU A 70 -5.11 -15.17 -7.55
C LEU A 70 -6.35 -14.92 -6.69
N ALA A 71 -7.35 -14.22 -7.22
CA ALA A 71 -8.60 -13.94 -6.51
C ALA A 71 -9.32 -15.20 -5.98
N ASP A 72 -9.11 -16.35 -6.62
CA ASP A 72 -9.66 -17.65 -6.18
C ASP A 72 -8.88 -18.29 -5.02
N HIS A 73 -7.71 -17.73 -4.72
CA HIS A 73 -6.73 -18.19 -3.74
C HIS A 73 -6.37 -17.06 -2.75
N LEU A 74 -7.11 -15.95 -2.73
CA LEU A 74 -6.94 -14.83 -1.81
C LEU A 74 -8.22 -14.65 -0.98
N TRP A 75 -8.05 -14.37 0.31
CA TRP A 75 -9.14 -14.07 1.23
C TRP A 75 -8.79 -12.80 2.02
N ASP A 76 -9.79 -12.01 2.35
CA ASP A 76 -9.71 -10.74 3.09
C ASP A 76 -10.11 -10.88 4.57
N HIS A 77 -10.66 -12.03 4.97
CA HIS A 77 -11.10 -12.29 6.33
C HIS A 77 -10.49 -13.56 6.91
N ALA A 78 -9.82 -13.43 8.06
CA ALA A 78 -9.32 -14.58 8.84
C ALA A 78 -10.44 -15.55 9.28
N GLY A 79 -11.73 -15.18 9.11
CA GLY A 79 -12.88 -16.05 9.35
C GLY A 79 -12.91 -17.26 8.42
N ASP A 80 -12.66 -17.09 7.13
CA ASP A 80 -12.69 -18.20 6.15
C ASP A 80 -11.52 -19.14 6.31
N TYR A 81 -10.36 -18.60 6.70
CA TYR A 81 -9.23 -19.40 7.16
C TYR A 81 -9.61 -20.28 8.37
N ARG A 82 -10.26 -19.71 9.39
CA ARG A 82 -10.67 -20.45 10.60
C ARG A 82 -11.79 -21.47 10.35
N ARG A 83 -12.71 -21.17 9.43
CA ARG A 83 -13.83 -22.05 9.08
C ARG A 83 -13.42 -23.20 8.15
N GLY A 84 -12.21 -23.17 7.60
CA GLY A 84 -11.69 -24.24 6.74
C GLY A 84 -11.95 -24.04 5.24
N ALA A 85 -12.68 -23.01 4.82
CA ALA A 85 -12.98 -22.73 3.42
C ALA A 85 -11.71 -22.56 2.57
N LEU A 86 -10.67 -21.94 3.14
CA LEU A 86 -9.35 -21.85 2.51
C LEU A 86 -8.76 -23.23 2.25
N ALA A 87 -8.79 -24.12 3.25
CA ALA A 87 -8.25 -25.47 3.14
C ALA A 87 -9.01 -26.31 2.10
N GLU A 88 -10.34 -26.19 2.07
CA GLU A 88 -11.21 -26.85 1.09
C GLU A 88 -10.87 -26.41 -0.33
N ARG A 89 -10.70 -25.10 -0.57
CA ARG A 89 -10.31 -24.58 -1.88
C ARG A 89 -8.94 -25.07 -2.29
N LEU A 90 -7.94 -25.01 -1.40
CA LEU A 90 -6.59 -25.51 -1.71
C LEU A 90 -6.59 -27.01 -2.03
N ARG A 91 -7.41 -27.81 -1.34
CA ARG A 91 -7.56 -29.25 -1.62
C ARG A 91 -8.18 -29.48 -2.99
N ALA A 92 -9.30 -28.81 -3.29
CA ALA A 92 -9.98 -28.95 -4.58
C ALA A 92 -9.06 -28.58 -5.75
N THR A 93 -8.33 -27.47 -5.64
CA THR A 93 -7.36 -27.06 -6.67
C THR A 93 -6.23 -28.07 -6.81
N ALA A 94 -5.72 -28.63 -5.70
CA ALA A 94 -4.66 -29.64 -5.74
C ALA A 94 -5.12 -30.94 -6.42
N GLU A 95 -6.34 -31.40 -6.16
CA GLU A 95 -6.95 -32.56 -6.82
C GLU A 95 -7.13 -32.32 -8.32
N GLN A 96 -7.62 -31.14 -8.72
CA GLN A 96 -7.84 -30.80 -10.12
C GLN A 96 -6.54 -30.62 -10.91
N ARG A 97 -5.51 -30.03 -10.31
CA ARG A 97 -4.27 -29.65 -10.99
C ARG A 97 -3.14 -30.66 -10.79
N GLY A 98 -3.29 -31.61 -9.88
CA GLY A 98 -2.23 -32.54 -9.47
C GLY A 98 -1.05 -31.85 -8.78
N LYS A 99 -1.23 -30.61 -8.28
CA LYS A 99 -0.17 -29.80 -7.68
C LYS A 99 -0.72 -28.91 -6.56
N HIS A 100 -0.02 -28.86 -5.45
CA HIS A 100 -0.33 -27.93 -4.36
C HIS A 100 0.04 -26.50 -4.74
N LEU A 101 -0.93 -25.59 -4.65
CA LEU A 101 -0.74 -24.16 -4.78
C LEU A 101 -0.93 -23.49 -3.40
N PRO A 102 -0.25 -22.37 -3.14
CA PRO A 102 -0.48 -21.59 -1.93
C PRO A 102 -1.86 -20.92 -1.95
N GLY A 103 -2.33 -20.54 -0.77
CA GLY A 103 -3.42 -19.58 -0.59
C GLY A 103 -2.89 -18.34 0.11
N PHE A 104 -3.67 -17.26 0.13
CA PHE A 104 -3.25 -15.99 0.69
C PHE A 104 -4.35 -15.39 1.54
N LEU A 105 -3.95 -14.73 2.62
CA LEU A 105 -4.87 -14.00 3.49
C LEU A 105 -4.36 -12.56 3.63
N ALA A 106 -5.15 -11.60 3.17
CA ALA A 106 -4.97 -10.19 3.49
C ALA A 106 -5.69 -9.88 4.80
N VAL A 107 -5.01 -9.27 5.76
CA VAL A 107 -5.61 -8.84 7.03
C VAL A 107 -5.16 -7.44 7.42
N TYR A 108 -6.08 -6.67 7.97
CA TYR A 108 -5.78 -5.41 8.62
C TYR A 108 -5.25 -5.66 10.03
N ALA A 109 -4.12 -5.05 10.36
CA ALA A 109 -3.49 -5.13 11.67
C ALA A 109 -3.16 -3.74 12.21
N THR A 110 -3.46 -3.50 13.49
CA THR A 110 -3.05 -2.28 14.20
C THR A 110 -1.63 -2.39 14.76
N SER A 111 -1.16 -3.62 15.01
CA SER A 111 0.22 -3.87 15.42
C SER A 111 0.68 -5.27 15.04
N ILE A 112 1.99 -5.41 14.84
CA ILE A 112 2.66 -6.69 14.60
C ILE A 112 3.60 -6.96 15.78
N ARG A 113 3.49 -8.15 16.37
CA ARG A 113 4.51 -8.68 17.27
C ARG A 113 4.78 -10.10 16.81
N THR A 114 5.75 -10.28 15.93
CA THR A 114 6.06 -11.59 15.34
C THR A 114 6.05 -12.69 16.40
N PRO A 115 5.37 -13.83 16.14
CA PRO A 115 4.71 -14.24 14.89
C PRO A 115 3.20 -13.91 14.85
N LEU A 116 2.77 -12.83 15.50
CA LEU A 116 1.36 -12.45 15.68
C LEU A 116 1.03 -11.11 14.99
N ALA A 117 -0.06 -11.10 14.23
CA ALA A 117 -0.72 -9.89 13.76
C ALA A 117 -1.97 -9.59 14.59
N TYR A 118 -2.04 -8.38 15.15
CA TYR A 118 -3.15 -7.93 15.99
C TYR A 118 -4.06 -7.01 15.20
N GLY A 119 -5.31 -7.42 15.02
CA GLY A 119 -6.37 -6.58 14.43
C GLY A 119 -7.34 -6.03 15.48
N PRO A 120 -8.22 -5.10 15.09
CA PRO A 120 -9.24 -4.56 15.99
C PRO A 120 -10.25 -5.63 16.39
N HIS A 121 -10.52 -5.75 17.69
CA HIS A 121 -11.59 -6.58 18.27
C HIS A 121 -11.60 -8.07 17.89
N ARG A 122 -10.44 -8.66 17.55
CA ARG A 122 -10.34 -10.07 17.17
C ARG A 122 -9.12 -10.75 17.80
N MET A 123 -9.19 -12.09 17.89
CA MET A 123 -8.05 -12.91 18.29
C MET A 123 -6.90 -12.70 17.27
N PRO A 124 -5.65 -12.52 17.74
CA PRO A 124 -4.52 -12.28 16.84
C PRO A 124 -4.32 -13.45 15.88
N LEU A 125 -3.93 -13.13 14.65
CA LEU A 125 -3.57 -14.14 13.67
C LEU A 125 -2.12 -14.56 13.93
N ARG A 126 -1.92 -15.86 14.17
CA ARG A 126 -0.58 -16.46 14.32
C ARG A 126 -0.13 -17.10 13.02
N VAL A 127 1.08 -16.77 12.59
CA VAL A 127 1.79 -17.49 11.52
C VAL A 127 2.76 -18.52 12.13
N ALA A 128 3.15 -19.53 11.36
CA ALA A 128 4.06 -20.58 11.80
C ALA A 128 5.51 -20.09 11.92
N GLU A 129 5.91 -19.18 11.03
CA GLU A 129 7.27 -18.64 10.89
C GLU A 129 7.28 -17.18 11.33
N ASP A 130 7.48 -16.24 10.41
CA ASP A 130 7.66 -14.81 10.69
C ASP A 130 6.70 -13.94 9.87
N ILE A 131 6.43 -12.74 10.38
CA ILE A 131 5.82 -11.62 9.65
C ILE A 131 6.89 -10.55 9.47
N ALA A 132 7.39 -10.42 8.24
CA ALA A 132 8.35 -9.38 7.92
C ALA A 132 7.69 -8.00 7.98
N VAL A 133 8.31 -7.06 8.69
CA VAL A 133 7.86 -5.67 8.85
C VAL A 133 9.00 -4.73 8.46
N PRO A 134 8.77 -3.67 7.65
CA PRO A 134 9.72 -2.59 7.48
C PRO A 134 10.13 -1.98 8.82
N ALA A 135 11.43 -1.74 9.00
CA ALA A 135 11.96 -1.21 10.25
C ALA A 135 11.61 0.27 10.44
N GLY A 136 11.30 0.68 11.67
CA GLY A 136 11.14 2.10 12.02
C GLY A 136 9.84 2.77 11.58
N ILE A 137 8.84 2.00 11.14
CA ILE A 137 7.54 2.54 10.69
C ILE A 137 6.42 1.94 11.53
N GLY A 138 5.64 2.81 12.16
CA GLY A 138 4.47 2.43 12.95
C GLY A 138 3.35 1.83 12.10
N GLY A 139 2.37 1.23 12.78
CA GLY A 139 1.12 0.81 12.14
C GLY A 139 0.16 1.98 11.89
N PRO A 140 -0.99 1.73 11.25
CA PRO A 140 -1.53 0.42 10.94
C PRO A 140 -0.85 -0.28 9.74
N TYR A 141 -1.14 -1.56 9.56
CA TYR A 141 -0.55 -2.42 8.53
C TYR A 141 -1.64 -3.16 7.75
N LEU A 142 -1.41 -3.33 6.45
CA LEU A 142 -2.03 -4.40 5.66
C LEU A 142 -1.04 -5.57 5.61
N VAL A 143 -1.46 -6.74 6.08
CA VAL A 143 -0.61 -7.93 6.15
C VAL A 143 -1.07 -8.94 5.12
N LEU A 144 -0.18 -9.31 4.20
CA LEU A 144 -0.39 -10.43 3.30
C LEU A 144 0.27 -11.67 3.88
N VAL A 145 -0.50 -12.71 4.14
CA VAL A 145 -0.06 -13.96 4.74
C VAL A 145 -0.13 -15.09 3.72
N SER A 146 0.96 -15.83 3.55
CA SER A 146 0.98 -17.05 2.77
C SER A 146 0.43 -18.21 3.59
N CYS A 147 -0.48 -18.97 3.00
CA CYS A 147 -1.09 -20.16 3.57
C CYS A 147 -0.75 -21.41 2.74
N ARG A 148 -0.64 -22.56 3.39
CA ARG A 148 -0.47 -23.86 2.71
C ARG A 148 -1.45 -24.89 3.23
N LEU A 149 -1.72 -25.90 2.41
CA LEU A 149 -2.46 -27.09 2.82
C LEU A 149 -1.49 -28.08 3.50
N LEU A 150 -1.83 -28.53 4.70
CA LEU A 150 -1.10 -29.56 5.43
C LEU A 150 -1.58 -30.98 5.06
N PRO A 151 -0.79 -32.02 5.35
CA PRO A 151 -1.20 -33.41 5.14
C PRO A 151 -2.48 -33.83 5.88
N ASN A 152 -2.81 -33.15 6.98
CA ASN A 152 -4.04 -33.37 7.74
C ASN A 152 -5.25 -32.61 7.18
N HIS A 153 -5.17 -32.13 5.93
CA HIS A 153 -6.21 -31.38 5.22
C HIS A 153 -6.62 -30.05 5.86
N ARG A 154 -5.82 -29.50 6.78
CA ARG A 154 -6.04 -28.15 7.30
C ARG A 154 -5.13 -27.15 6.60
N ALA A 155 -5.57 -25.90 6.59
CA ALA A 155 -4.72 -24.79 6.21
C ALA A 155 -3.79 -24.40 7.37
N GLU A 156 -2.61 -23.93 7.03
CA GLU A 156 -1.65 -23.31 7.94
C GLU A 156 -1.20 -21.97 7.37
N ALA A 157 -1.32 -20.90 8.16
CA ALA A 157 -0.68 -19.63 7.89
C ALA A 157 0.83 -19.75 8.17
N VAL A 158 1.66 -19.61 7.14
CA VAL A 158 3.09 -19.93 7.16
C VAL A 158 3.92 -18.72 7.56
N CYS A 159 3.90 -17.67 6.74
CA CYS A 159 4.64 -16.43 6.94
C CYS A 159 3.83 -15.25 6.39
N GLY A 160 4.21 -14.03 6.74
CA GLY A 160 3.56 -12.82 6.25
C GLY A 160 4.52 -11.69 5.92
N PHE A 161 4.01 -10.70 5.19
CA PHE A 161 4.63 -9.39 5.03
C PHE A 161 3.62 -8.32 5.43
N ALA A 162 4.02 -7.41 6.32
CA ALA A 162 3.19 -6.31 6.79
C ALA A 162 3.64 -5.00 6.14
N GLN A 163 2.81 -4.46 5.25
CA GLN A 163 3.01 -3.15 4.66
C GLN A 163 2.37 -2.10 5.58
N PRO A 164 3.15 -1.12 6.10
CA PRO A 164 2.57 0.04 6.74
C PRO A 164 1.65 0.77 5.75
N ILE A 165 0.49 1.17 6.23
CA ILE A 165 -0.53 1.88 5.44
C ILE A 165 -0.95 3.16 6.14
N LEU A 166 -1.62 4.04 5.39
CA LEU A 166 -2.21 5.25 5.90
C LEU A 166 -3.28 4.96 6.95
N SER A 167 -4.31 4.17 6.59
CA SER A 167 -5.40 3.84 7.52
C SER A 167 -6.13 2.56 7.14
N GLY A 168 -6.98 2.05 8.04
CA GLY A 168 -7.87 0.93 7.72
C GLY A 168 -8.98 1.27 6.71
N ARG A 169 -9.15 2.55 6.36
CA ARG A 169 -10.16 3.04 5.41
C ARG A 169 -9.60 3.25 4.01
N GLY A 170 -8.28 3.30 3.88
CA GLY A 170 -7.59 3.40 2.59
C GLY A 170 -6.22 2.76 2.72
N PHE A 171 -5.95 1.72 1.93
CA PHE A 171 -4.71 0.94 1.99
C PHE A 171 -3.55 1.60 1.23
N VAL A 172 -3.46 2.93 1.30
CA VAL A 172 -2.34 3.69 0.74
C VAL A 172 -1.06 3.28 1.46
N PRO A 173 -0.09 2.67 0.76
CA PRO A 173 1.15 2.23 1.38
C PRO A 173 2.00 3.42 1.80
N VAL A 174 2.55 3.34 3.01
CA VAL A 174 3.51 4.31 3.54
C VAL A 174 4.84 3.64 3.88
N PHE A 175 5.91 4.40 3.77
CA PHE A 175 7.30 3.99 3.87
C PHE A 175 8.08 4.83 4.89
N SER A 176 7.40 5.76 5.57
CA SER A 176 7.86 6.39 6.80
C SER A 176 6.68 6.93 7.61
N ASP A 177 6.87 7.17 8.90
CA ASP A 177 5.84 7.85 9.71
C ASP A 177 5.64 9.30 9.26
N LEU A 178 6.72 9.98 8.82
CA LEU A 178 6.65 11.31 8.21
C LEU A 178 5.74 11.32 6.97
N GLU A 179 5.86 10.31 6.10
CA GLU A 179 5.01 10.20 4.92
C GLU A 179 3.53 10.01 5.29
N ARG A 180 3.23 9.27 6.38
CA ARG A 180 1.86 9.15 6.88
C ARG A 180 1.31 10.52 7.30
N ASP A 181 2.09 11.29 8.08
CA ASP A 181 1.70 12.64 8.51
C ASP A 181 1.47 13.58 7.31
N ILE A 182 2.30 13.47 6.27
CA ILE A 182 2.15 14.24 5.03
C ILE A 182 0.83 13.88 4.34
N PHE A 183 0.49 12.60 4.20
CA PHE A 183 -0.78 12.19 3.62
C PHE A 183 -1.98 12.72 4.41
N GLU A 184 -1.95 12.68 5.74
CA GLU A 184 -3.00 13.26 6.58
C GLU A 184 -3.15 14.77 6.34
N GLY A 185 -2.02 15.50 6.23
CA GLY A 185 -2.02 16.91 5.87
C GLY A 185 -2.57 17.20 4.47
N LEU A 186 -2.21 16.40 3.47
CA LEU A 186 -2.70 16.54 2.09
C LEU A 186 -4.19 16.21 1.98
N ILE A 187 -4.70 15.24 2.74
CA ILE A 187 -6.15 14.98 2.84
C ILE A 187 -6.87 16.16 3.48
N GLY A 188 -6.29 16.78 4.53
CA GLY A 188 -6.81 18.02 5.10
C GLY A 188 -6.88 19.16 4.07
N LEU A 189 -5.85 19.29 3.22
CA LEU A 189 -5.84 20.23 2.10
C LEU A 189 -6.93 19.89 1.08
N GLN A 190 -7.12 18.62 0.73
CA GLN A 190 -8.13 18.17 -0.22
C GLN A 190 -9.55 18.61 0.24
N VAL A 191 -9.87 18.45 1.52
CA VAL A 191 -11.12 18.93 2.12
C VAL A 191 -11.25 20.45 2.05
N ALA A 192 -10.16 21.19 2.28
CA ALA A 192 -10.17 22.64 2.18
C ALA A 192 -10.36 23.14 0.73
N LEU A 193 -9.76 22.46 -0.24
CA LEU A 193 -9.90 22.78 -1.67
C LEU A 193 -11.30 22.46 -2.20
N ASP A 194 -11.89 21.35 -1.76
CA ASP A 194 -13.26 20.95 -2.10
C ASP A 194 -14.28 22.01 -1.68
N ALA A 195 -14.11 22.61 -0.49
CA ALA A 195 -14.91 23.74 -0.04
C ALA A 195 -14.84 24.98 -0.95
N HIS A 196 -13.85 25.05 -1.84
CA HIS A 196 -13.67 26.09 -2.85
C HIS A 196 -13.95 25.60 -4.29
N GLY A 197 -14.53 24.42 -4.46
CA GLY A 197 -14.86 23.83 -5.76
C GLY A 197 -13.63 23.48 -6.59
N LEU A 198 -12.60 22.96 -5.92
CA LEU A 198 -11.39 22.43 -6.53
C LEU A 198 -11.24 20.95 -6.14
N ASP A 199 -11.00 20.13 -7.14
CA ASP A 199 -10.71 18.71 -6.97
C ASP A 199 -9.22 18.54 -6.71
N CYS A 200 -8.84 17.63 -5.82
CA CYS A 200 -7.45 17.34 -5.54
C CYS A 200 -7.27 15.83 -5.47
N THR A 201 -6.44 15.28 -6.35
CA THR A 201 -6.09 13.85 -6.38
C THR A 201 -4.66 13.70 -5.89
N ILE A 202 -4.45 12.75 -4.97
CA ILE A 202 -3.12 12.47 -4.41
C ILE A 202 -2.73 11.06 -4.85
N THR A 203 -1.60 10.94 -5.55
CA THR A 203 -1.10 9.65 -6.04
C THR A 203 0.26 9.34 -5.43
N ARG A 204 0.38 8.14 -4.87
CA ARG A 204 1.63 7.59 -4.38
C ARG A 204 2.30 6.75 -5.47
N VAL A 205 3.50 7.12 -5.89
CA VAL A 205 4.21 6.36 -6.95
C VAL A 205 4.91 5.16 -6.33
N LEU A 206 4.35 3.96 -6.46
CA LEU A 206 4.96 2.76 -5.89
C LEU A 206 6.30 2.44 -6.60
N PRO A 207 7.44 2.46 -5.88
CA PRO A 207 8.70 2.10 -6.51
C PRO A 207 8.70 0.61 -6.86
N PRO A 208 9.32 0.20 -7.98
CA PRO A 208 9.61 -1.21 -8.18
C PRO A 208 10.51 -1.68 -7.03
N ALA A 209 10.34 -2.91 -6.56
CA ALA A 209 11.00 -3.43 -5.35
C ALA A 209 12.54 -3.37 -5.37
N SER A 210 13.14 -3.19 -6.56
CA SER A 210 14.58 -3.03 -6.79
C SER A 210 15.09 -1.58 -6.71
N SER A 211 14.21 -0.60 -6.52
CA SER A 211 14.57 0.82 -6.54
C SER A 211 14.63 1.40 -5.13
N MET A 212 15.76 2.00 -4.78
CA MET A 212 15.92 2.88 -3.60
C MET A 212 15.37 4.29 -3.85
N ALA A 213 14.53 4.48 -4.87
CA ALA A 213 14.07 5.80 -5.26
C ALA A 213 13.02 6.31 -4.27
N GLU A 214 13.34 7.46 -3.70
CA GLU A 214 12.49 8.61 -3.40
C GLU A 214 10.99 8.32 -3.32
N HIS A 215 10.44 8.59 -2.14
CA HIS A 215 9.03 8.42 -1.86
C HIS A 215 8.24 9.53 -2.56
N ASP A 216 7.95 9.30 -3.83
CA ASP A 216 7.30 10.29 -4.69
C ASP A 216 5.79 10.30 -4.48
N ILE A 217 5.29 11.49 -4.14
CA ILE A 217 3.87 11.82 -4.05
C ILE A 217 3.58 12.84 -5.14
N HIS A 218 2.56 12.54 -5.92
CA HIS A 218 2.05 13.40 -6.96
C HIS A 218 0.71 13.97 -6.51
N VAL A 219 0.54 15.29 -6.62
CA VAL A 219 -0.70 15.99 -6.26
C VAL A 219 -1.20 16.75 -7.49
N ALA A 220 -2.37 16.38 -7.97
CA ALA A 220 -3.04 17.05 -9.07
C ALA A 220 -4.23 17.84 -8.52
N ILE A 221 -4.26 19.14 -8.77
CA ILE A 221 -5.37 20.03 -8.36
C ILE A 221 -6.08 20.49 -9.62
N GLY A 222 -7.38 20.26 -9.70
CA GLY A 222 -8.22 20.56 -10.85
C GLY A 222 -9.52 21.25 -10.50
N ARG A 223 -10.31 21.53 -11.53
CA ARG A 223 -11.71 21.92 -11.42
C ARG A 223 -12.48 21.20 -12.52
N GLY A 224 -13.23 20.17 -12.16
CA GLY A 224 -13.75 19.21 -13.15
C GLY A 224 -12.59 18.61 -13.95
N ASP A 225 -12.74 18.48 -15.27
CA ASP A 225 -11.76 17.81 -16.12
C ASP A 225 -10.46 18.60 -16.41
N VAL A 226 -10.32 19.81 -15.85
CA VAL A 226 -9.17 20.68 -16.10
C VAL A 226 -8.22 20.67 -14.92
N VAL A 227 -7.02 20.11 -15.10
CA VAL A 227 -5.92 20.20 -14.15
C VAL A 227 -5.38 21.64 -14.14
N VAL A 228 -5.43 22.27 -12.97
CA VAL A 228 -4.96 23.65 -12.74
C VAL A 228 -3.50 23.64 -12.26
N ARG A 229 -3.12 22.66 -11.43
CA ARG A 229 -1.76 22.51 -10.89
C ARG A 229 -1.37 21.04 -10.79
N GLU A 230 -0.09 20.79 -11.03
CA GLU A 230 0.58 19.52 -10.82
C GLU A 230 1.77 19.75 -9.88
N LEU A 231 1.82 19.04 -8.77
CA LEU A 231 2.90 19.13 -7.78
C LEU A 231 3.54 17.76 -7.60
N ARG A 232 4.87 17.75 -7.51
CA ARG A 232 5.65 16.54 -7.20
C ARG A 232 6.41 16.76 -5.92
N LEU A 233 6.27 15.81 -5.01
CA LEU A 233 6.86 15.84 -3.68
C LEU A 233 7.70 14.58 -3.51
N ALA A 234 8.90 14.71 -2.97
CA ALA A 234 9.74 13.57 -2.61
C ALA A 234 9.93 13.56 -1.09
N VAL A 235 9.61 12.46 -0.42
CA VAL A 235 9.82 12.33 1.04
C VAL A 235 11.17 11.66 1.33
N ARG A 236 12.01 12.32 2.13
CA ARG A 236 13.27 11.76 2.64
C ARG A 236 13.19 11.63 4.16
N ALA A 237 12.85 10.43 4.62
CA ALA A 237 13.00 10.04 6.03
C ALA A 237 14.49 9.70 6.26
N ASP A 238 15.10 10.32 7.28
CA ASP A 238 16.51 10.18 7.68
C ASP A 238 17.57 10.79 6.74
N CYS A 239 17.80 12.10 6.88
CA CYS A 239 19.05 12.72 6.39
C CYS A 239 20.12 12.74 7.52
N ALA A 240 20.93 11.69 7.61
CA ALA A 240 22.35 11.89 7.92
C ALA A 240 23.03 12.35 6.62
N ALA A 241 23.15 13.67 6.48
CA ALA A 241 24.01 14.41 5.55
C ALA A 241 24.50 13.69 4.27
N SER A 242 23.88 14.05 3.14
CA SER A 242 24.64 14.69 2.05
C SER A 242 23.71 15.66 1.34
N ASP A 243 23.93 16.96 1.59
CA ASP A 243 23.51 18.01 0.69
C ASP A 243 24.38 17.89 -0.55
N ASP A 244 23.97 17.10 -1.54
CA ASP A 244 24.46 17.20 -2.92
C ASP A 244 23.62 16.30 -3.84
N ALA A 245 22.41 16.77 -4.14
CA ALA A 245 21.74 16.47 -5.39
C ALA A 245 20.74 17.60 -5.65
N ALA A 246 21.26 18.76 -6.04
CA ALA A 246 20.45 19.81 -6.61
C ALA A 246 19.80 19.30 -7.90
N ASP A 247 18.47 19.46 -7.95
CA ASP A 247 17.70 19.92 -9.09
C ASP A 247 18.17 19.50 -10.47
N SER A 248 17.60 18.41 -10.99
CA SER A 248 17.56 18.21 -12.44
C SER A 248 16.38 17.39 -12.95
N HIS A 249 15.22 17.40 -12.28
CA HIS A 249 13.95 17.04 -12.92
C HIS A 249 12.79 17.85 -12.31
N GLY A 250 12.33 18.89 -13.03
CA GLY A 250 11.08 19.63 -12.85
C GLY A 250 10.45 19.69 -11.44
N SER A 251 10.68 20.79 -10.71
CA SER A 251 9.80 21.28 -9.63
C SER A 251 9.42 20.27 -8.52
N VAL A 252 10.32 19.36 -8.14
CA VAL A 252 10.10 18.44 -7.03
C VAL A 252 10.47 19.13 -5.71
N TYR A 253 9.53 19.24 -4.77
CA TYR A 253 9.85 19.69 -3.40
C TYR A 253 10.21 18.49 -2.53
N VAL A 254 11.37 18.55 -1.87
CA VAL A 254 11.82 17.49 -0.97
C VAL A 254 11.35 17.77 0.45
N ILE A 255 10.50 16.89 0.99
CA ILE A 255 9.99 16.98 2.35
C ILE A 255 10.90 16.15 3.26
N LYS A 256 11.37 16.79 4.34
CA LYS A 256 12.24 16.25 5.36
C LYS A 256 11.60 16.52 6.73
N SER A 257 12.05 15.82 7.77
CA SER A 257 11.46 15.99 9.11
C SER A 257 11.61 17.43 9.65
N ASP A 258 12.71 18.11 9.31
CA ASP A 258 12.99 19.50 9.74
C ASP A 258 12.03 20.51 9.10
N ASN A 259 11.87 20.44 7.76
CA ASN A 259 11.04 21.38 7.01
C ASN A 259 9.53 21.13 7.16
N TRP A 260 9.17 19.91 7.58
CA TRP A 260 7.82 19.58 8.03
C TRP A 260 7.50 20.26 9.37
N VAL A 261 8.38 20.10 10.37
CA VAL A 261 8.17 20.66 11.73
C VAL A 261 8.24 22.19 11.74
N SER A 262 9.10 22.80 10.93
CA SER A 262 9.21 24.28 10.82
C SER A 262 8.03 24.93 10.06
N GLY A 263 7.18 24.13 9.41
CA GLY A 263 6.11 24.60 8.54
C GLY A 263 6.60 25.21 7.21
N ASP A 264 7.88 25.02 6.85
CA ASP A 264 8.43 25.48 5.57
C ASP A 264 7.71 24.82 4.39
N PHE A 265 7.40 23.52 4.51
CA PHE A 265 6.63 22.80 3.50
C PHE A 265 5.25 23.43 3.27
N LEU A 266 4.51 23.74 4.35
CA LEU A 266 3.17 24.34 4.24
C LEU A 266 3.23 25.72 3.58
N ARG A 267 4.23 26.54 3.94
CA ARG A 267 4.45 27.84 3.30
C ARG A 267 4.77 27.69 1.82
N TRP A 268 5.63 26.75 1.45
CA TRP A 268 5.93 26.45 0.05
C TRP A 268 4.66 25.99 -0.70
N LEU A 269 3.89 25.08 -0.10
CA LEU A 269 2.68 24.52 -0.69
C LEU A 269 1.64 25.60 -0.98
N GLU A 270 1.43 26.52 -0.03
CA GLU A 270 0.56 27.69 -0.22
C GLU A 270 1.01 28.54 -1.42
N GLN A 271 2.31 28.84 -1.54
CA GLN A 271 2.83 29.62 -2.68
C GLN A 271 2.68 28.86 -4.00
N ALA A 272 2.93 27.54 -4.00
CA ALA A 272 2.82 26.69 -5.18
C ALA A 272 1.37 26.64 -5.70
N ILE A 273 0.39 26.56 -4.80
CA ILE A 273 -1.03 26.60 -5.13
C ILE A 273 -1.43 27.99 -5.65
N LEU A 274 -1.03 29.06 -4.95
CA LEU A 274 -1.36 30.45 -5.31
C LEU A 274 -0.62 30.97 -6.56
N GLY A 275 0.41 30.26 -7.04
CA GLY A 275 1.20 30.64 -8.21
C GLY A 275 2.13 31.84 -7.97
N LYS A 276 2.49 32.13 -6.72
CA LYS A 276 3.46 33.18 -6.38
C LYS A 276 4.89 32.62 -6.49
N LYS A 277 5.74 33.28 -7.30
CA LYS A 277 7.16 32.93 -7.38
C LYS A 277 7.88 33.25 -6.07
N MET A 278 8.71 32.33 -5.59
CA MET A 278 9.59 32.44 -4.40
C MET A 278 10.63 33.59 -4.43
N ALA A 279 10.58 34.52 -5.39
CA ALA A 279 11.60 35.56 -5.58
C ALA A 279 11.45 36.78 -4.64
N ASP A 280 10.41 36.84 -3.80
CA ASP A 280 10.06 38.08 -3.08
C ASP A 280 10.40 38.12 -1.58
N PHE A 281 11.12 37.15 -1.00
CA PHE A 281 11.57 37.28 0.40
C PHE A 281 13.01 36.80 0.65
N PRO A 282 13.84 37.61 1.32
CA PRO A 282 15.19 37.23 1.69
C PRO A 282 15.16 36.20 2.82
N LEU A 283 15.99 35.17 2.71
CA LEU A 283 16.37 34.30 3.82
C LEU A 283 16.98 35.20 4.91
N GLY A 284 16.32 35.24 6.07
CA GLY A 284 16.81 35.86 7.31
C GLY A 284 16.79 34.84 8.42
#